data_AF-A0A842SZ84-F1
#
_entry.id   AF-A0A842SZ84-F1
#
_cell.length_a   1.000
_cell.length_b   1.000
_cell.length_c   1.000
_cell.angle_alpha   90.00
_cell.angle_beta   90.00
_cell.angle_gamma   90.00
#
_symmetry.space_group_name_H-M   'P 1'
#
loop_
_entity.id
_entity.type
_entity.pdbx_description
1 polymer ?
#
loop_
_entity_poly.entity_id
_entity_poly.type
_entity_poly.pdbx_seq_one_letter_code
_entity_poly.pdbx_strand_id
1 'polypeptide(L)'
;MKNQVAEKIFENFWKDKNLDAINHAEKRKAIKEVYSNIDTYFKRYSNSENKLEFFQYSLPYIGEIGKYHLARNLGFNMAKPDRHLMKISNYFGFNDVQEFYKFVSEDTKDEIIVIDYVFWRFANLNLNYIDNIERIILNS
;
A
#
# COMPACT_ATOMS: atom_id res chain seq x y z
N MET A 1 -11.79 10.25 9.83
CA MET A 1 -11.76 9.66 8.48
C MET A 1 -13.11 9.06 8.19
N LYS A 2 -13.76 9.46 7.09
CA LYS A 2 -14.93 8.74 6.57
C LYS A 2 -14.42 7.62 5.67
N ASN A 3 -14.22 6.42 6.22
CA ASN A 3 -13.90 5.22 5.44
C ASN A 3 -15.12 4.68 4.67
N GLN A 4 -16.12 5.54 4.42
CA GLN A 4 -17.48 5.16 4.00
C GLN A 4 -17.51 4.27 2.76
N VAL A 5 -16.58 4.47 1.81
CA VAL A 5 -16.50 3.63 0.61
C VAL A 5 -15.96 2.24 0.94
N ALA A 6 -14.85 2.16 1.68
CA ALA A 6 -14.23 0.88 2.05
C ALA A 6 -15.11 0.08 3.02
N GLU A 7 -15.72 0.76 3.98
CA GLU A 7 -16.69 0.22 4.94
C GLU A 7 -17.90 -0.35 4.22
N LYS A 8 -18.52 0.42 3.32
CA LYS A 8 -19.66 -0.06 2.51
C LYS A 8 -19.29 -1.26 1.64
N ILE A 9 -18.09 -1.29 1.05
CA ILE A 9 -17.62 -2.46 0.28
C ILE A 9 -17.47 -3.67 1.21
N PHE A 10 -16.86 -3.49 2.37
CA PHE A 10 -16.64 -4.54 3.36
C PHE A 10 -17.98 -5.13 3.84
N GLU A 11 -18.91 -4.29 4.28
CA GLU A 11 -20.23 -4.71 4.75
C GLU A 11 -21.01 -5.47 3.68
N ASN A 12 -21.09 -4.92 2.46
CA ASN A 12 -21.81 -5.58 1.36
C ASN A 12 -21.17 -6.91 0.96
N PHE A 13 -19.83 -6.99 0.98
CA PHE A 13 -19.13 -8.24 0.70
C PHE A 13 -19.37 -9.28 1.79
N TRP A 14 -19.35 -8.91 3.08
CA TRP A 14 -19.54 -9.89 4.14
C TRP A 14 -20.99 -10.31 4.35
N LYS A 15 -21.95 -9.47 3.95
CA LYS A 15 -23.36 -9.81 3.97
C LYS A 15 -23.70 -10.92 2.96
N ASP A 16 -23.38 -10.70 1.69
CA ASP A 16 -23.88 -11.54 0.59
C ASP A 16 -22.77 -12.06 -0.36
N LYS A 17 -21.49 -11.87 -0.01
CA LYS A 17 -20.34 -12.12 -0.91
C LYS A 17 -20.46 -11.36 -2.24
N ASN A 18 -21.16 -10.22 -2.22
CA ASN A 18 -21.46 -9.44 -3.41
C ASN A 18 -20.23 -8.64 -3.87
N LEU A 19 -19.51 -9.20 -4.84
CA LEU A 19 -18.38 -8.54 -5.49
C LEU A 19 -18.80 -7.34 -6.36
N ASP A 20 -20.09 -7.18 -6.67
CA ASP A 20 -20.58 -6.03 -7.42
C ASP A 20 -20.59 -4.73 -6.62
N ALA A 21 -20.38 -4.79 -5.30
CA ALA A 21 -20.12 -3.62 -4.47
C ALA A 21 -18.83 -2.87 -4.85
N ILE A 22 -17.89 -3.53 -5.54
CA ILE A 22 -16.62 -2.93 -5.99
C ILE A 22 -16.89 -2.13 -7.27
N ASN A 23 -17.06 -0.81 -7.16
CA ASN A 23 -17.41 0.08 -8.28
C ASN A 23 -16.25 0.37 -9.25
N HIS A 24 -15.52 -0.66 -9.69
CA HIS A 24 -14.49 -0.59 -10.71
C HIS A 24 -14.46 -1.90 -11.50
N ALA A 25 -14.83 -1.85 -12.79
CA ALA A 25 -15.06 -3.04 -13.62
C ALA A 25 -13.84 -3.98 -13.69
N GLU A 26 -12.67 -3.47 -14.08
CA GLU A 26 -11.46 -4.29 -14.19
C GLU A 26 -11.00 -4.90 -12.87
N LYS A 27 -10.98 -4.10 -11.78
CA LYS A 27 -10.67 -4.58 -10.43
C LYS A 27 -11.62 -5.69 -9.98
N ARG A 28 -12.91 -5.53 -10.25
CA ARG A 28 -13.92 -6.55 -9.92
C ARG A 28 -13.72 -7.82 -10.73
N LYS A 29 -13.42 -7.71 -12.03
CA LYS A 29 -13.10 -8.86 -12.88
C LYS A 29 -11.89 -9.63 -12.34
N ALA A 30 -10.82 -8.93 -12.01
CA ALA A 30 -9.62 -9.50 -11.40
C ALA A 30 -9.91 -10.21 -10.07
N ILE A 31 -10.71 -9.61 -9.19
CA ILE A 31 -11.10 -10.23 -7.92
C ILE A 31 -11.96 -11.47 -8.15
N LYS A 32 -12.93 -11.43 -9.08
CA LYS A 32 -13.75 -12.60 -9.44
C LYS A 32 -12.91 -13.76 -9.98
N GLU A 33 -11.89 -13.46 -10.79
CA GLU A 33 -10.94 -14.43 -11.34
C GLU A 33 -10.13 -15.11 -10.23
N VAL A 34 -9.50 -14.33 -9.35
CA VAL A 34 -8.71 -14.87 -8.23
C VAL A 34 -9.58 -15.64 -7.26
N TYR A 35 -10.75 -15.12 -6.90
CA TYR A 35 -11.66 -15.74 -5.95
C TYR A 35 -12.19 -17.10 -6.44
N SER A 36 -12.53 -17.20 -7.73
CA SER A 36 -12.97 -18.47 -8.35
C SER A 36 -11.87 -19.52 -8.46
N ASN A 37 -10.60 -19.13 -8.35
CA ASN A 37 -9.42 -20.00 -8.51
C ASN A 37 -8.48 -19.90 -7.30
N ILE A 38 -9.03 -19.64 -6.11
CA ILE A 38 -8.23 -19.23 -4.94
C ILE A 38 -7.17 -20.25 -4.56
N ASP A 39 -7.47 -21.55 -4.62
CA ASP A 39 -6.52 -22.62 -4.31
C ASP A 39 -5.33 -22.63 -5.29
N THR A 40 -5.60 -22.40 -6.57
CA THR A 40 -4.56 -22.33 -7.61
C THR A 40 -3.65 -21.13 -7.37
N TYR A 41 -4.22 -19.94 -7.13
CA TYR A 41 -3.44 -18.74 -6.85
C TYR A 41 -2.66 -18.87 -5.55
N PHE A 42 -3.27 -19.42 -4.50
CA PHE A 42 -2.62 -19.60 -3.20
C PHE A 42 -1.49 -20.62 -3.25
N LYS A 43 -1.64 -21.72 -3.99
CA LYS A 43 -0.56 -22.69 -4.24
C LYS A 43 0.60 -22.06 -5.01
N ARG A 44 0.31 -21.30 -6.07
CA ARG A 44 1.34 -20.58 -6.84
C ARG A 44 2.04 -19.52 -5.98
N TYR A 45 1.28 -18.77 -5.19
CA TYR A 45 1.82 -17.81 -4.23
C TYR A 45 2.77 -18.51 -3.26
N SER A 46 2.33 -19.60 -2.63
CA SER A 46 3.12 -20.34 -1.64
C SER A 46 4.44 -20.86 -2.23
N ASN A 47 4.40 -21.38 -3.45
CA ASN A 47 5.57 -21.92 -4.15
C ASN A 47 6.45 -20.89 -4.86
N SER A 48 6.04 -19.62 -4.93
CA SER A 48 6.84 -18.57 -5.56
C SER A 48 8.06 -18.22 -4.69
N GLU A 49 9.25 -18.16 -5.27
CA GLU A 49 10.46 -17.69 -4.60
C GLU A 49 10.43 -16.17 -4.40
N ASN A 50 10.06 -15.43 -5.45
CA ASN A 50 9.91 -13.98 -5.41
C ASN A 50 8.43 -13.57 -5.34
N LYS A 51 7.96 -13.28 -4.12
CA LYS A 51 6.56 -12.90 -3.87
C LYS A 51 6.17 -11.59 -4.56
N LEU A 52 7.08 -10.62 -4.70
CA LEU A 52 6.80 -9.35 -5.39
C LEU A 52 6.58 -9.56 -6.90
N GLU A 53 7.40 -10.37 -7.54
CA GLU A 53 7.21 -10.73 -8.95
C GLU A 53 5.90 -11.51 -9.13
N PHE A 54 5.59 -12.43 -8.21
CA PHE A 54 4.29 -13.10 -8.23
C PHE A 54 3.14 -12.09 -8.13
N PHE A 55 3.20 -11.13 -7.21
CA PHE A 55 2.16 -10.11 -7.10
C PHE A 55 2.01 -9.30 -8.38
N GLN A 56 3.10 -8.90 -9.03
CA GLN A 56 3.06 -8.06 -10.23
C GLN A 56 2.64 -8.80 -11.50
N TYR A 57 3.19 -9.99 -11.72
CA TYR A 57 3.08 -10.67 -13.01
C TYR A 57 2.08 -11.83 -12.99
N SER A 58 1.73 -12.34 -11.82
CA SER A 58 0.79 -13.47 -11.69
C SER A 58 -0.60 -13.05 -11.21
N LEU A 59 -0.75 -11.98 -10.41
CA LEU A 59 -2.07 -11.51 -10.00
C LEU A 59 -2.64 -10.52 -11.03
N PRO A 60 -3.90 -10.70 -11.46
CA PRO A 60 -4.54 -9.76 -12.36
C PRO A 60 -4.70 -8.40 -11.67
N TYR A 61 -4.60 -7.31 -12.46
CA TYR A 61 -4.78 -5.92 -12.04
C TYR A 61 -3.71 -5.35 -11.07
N ILE A 62 -2.79 -6.16 -10.55
CA ILE A 62 -1.70 -5.69 -9.68
C ILE A 62 -0.48 -5.32 -10.54
N GLY A 63 -0.13 -4.02 -10.56
CA GLY A 63 1.02 -3.51 -11.31
C GLY A 63 2.23 -3.16 -10.45
N GLU A 64 3.17 -2.41 -11.04
CA GLU A 64 4.46 -2.01 -10.44
C GLU A 64 4.33 -1.35 -9.06
N ILE A 65 3.33 -0.48 -8.87
CA ILE A 65 3.05 0.14 -7.57
C ILE A 65 2.21 -0.79 -6.69
N GLY A 66 1.21 -1.46 -7.29
CA GLY A 66 0.24 -2.30 -6.58
C GLY A 66 0.89 -3.46 -5.82
N LYS A 67 1.99 -4.02 -6.33
CA LYS A 67 2.73 -5.11 -5.67
C LYS A 67 3.24 -4.70 -4.28
N TYR A 68 3.71 -3.47 -4.12
CA TYR A 68 4.21 -2.95 -2.83
C TYR A 68 3.07 -2.68 -1.85
N HIS A 69 1.94 -2.15 -2.34
CA HIS A 69 0.75 -1.97 -1.51
C HIS A 69 0.25 -3.32 -0.95
N LEU A 70 0.21 -4.35 -1.80
CA LEU A 70 -0.18 -5.69 -1.38
C LEU A 70 0.84 -6.30 -0.42
N ALA A 71 2.13 -6.23 -0.74
CA ALA A 71 3.20 -6.75 0.11
C ALA A 71 3.15 -6.14 1.51
N ARG A 72 3.08 -4.81 1.62
CA ARG A 72 2.96 -4.11 2.91
C ARG A 72 1.74 -4.58 3.70
N ASN A 73 0.59 -4.77 3.06
CA ASN A 73 -0.63 -5.27 3.72
C ASN A 73 -0.53 -6.73 4.18
N LEU A 74 0.32 -7.53 3.54
CA LEU A 74 0.62 -8.91 3.93
C LEU A 74 1.77 -9.01 4.94
N GLY A 75 2.26 -7.88 5.46
CA GLY A 75 3.29 -7.84 6.51
C GLY A 75 4.73 -7.86 5.99
N PHE A 76 4.96 -7.68 4.69
CA PHE A 76 6.32 -7.49 4.17
C PHE A 76 6.85 -6.14 4.63
N ASN A 77 8.11 -6.11 5.05
CA ASN A 77 8.77 -4.90 5.54
C ASN A 77 9.21 -3.99 4.38
N MET A 78 8.23 -3.41 3.70
CA MET A 78 8.40 -2.58 2.50
C MET A 78 7.50 -1.35 2.55
N ALA A 79 7.98 -0.25 1.98
CA ALA A 79 7.23 0.98 1.87
C ALA A 79 6.16 0.87 0.77
N LYS A 80 5.00 1.52 0.93
CA LYS A 80 4.06 1.69 -0.20
C LYS A 80 4.33 3.01 -0.94
N PRO A 81 4.61 3.01 -2.25
CA PRO A 81 4.86 4.22 -3.01
C PRO A 81 3.56 4.95 -3.38
N ASP A 82 2.76 5.33 -2.38
CA ASP A 82 1.59 6.16 -2.62
C ASP A 82 1.97 7.64 -2.78
N ARG A 83 1.11 8.41 -3.45
CA ARG A 83 1.38 9.81 -3.84
C ARG A 83 1.83 10.71 -2.68
N HIS A 84 1.36 10.48 -1.46
CA HIS A 84 1.71 11.32 -0.31
C HIS A 84 3.11 10.98 0.20
N LEU A 85 3.42 9.68 0.28
CA LEU A 85 4.72 9.20 0.72
C LEU A 85 5.82 9.51 -0.29
N MET A 86 5.52 9.36 -1.60
CA MET A 86 6.41 9.82 -2.67
C MET A 86 6.69 11.32 -2.59
N LYS A 87 5.69 12.15 -2.27
CA LYS A 87 5.91 13.60 -2.08
C LYS A 87 6.84 13.90 -0.91
N ILE A 88 6.70 13.18 0.20
CA ILE A 88 7.59 13.33 1.36
C ILE A 88 9.01 12.89 0.98
N SER A 89 9.16 11.73 0.36
CA SER A 89 10.44 11.22 -0.15
C SER A 89 11.14 12.24 -1.05
N ASN A 90 10.42 12.76 -2.06
CA ASN A 90 10.95 13.73 -3.00
C ASN A 90 11.35 15.05 -2.32
N TYR A 91 10.60 15.50 -1.30
CA TYR A 91 10.94 16.70 -0.53
C TYR A 91 12.31 16.56 0.16
N PHE A 92 12.64 15.37 0.65
CA PHE A 92 13.95 15.05 1.23
C PHE A 92 15.01 14.68 0.18
N GLY A 93 14.72 14.83 -1.12
CA GLY A 93 15.68 14.59 -2.21
C GLY A 93 15.77 13.13 -2.69
N PHE A 94 14.88 12.25 -2.23
CA PHE A 94 14.86 10.84 -2.65
C PHE A 94 13.81 10.60 -3.75
N ASN A 95 14.20 9.90 -4.81
CA ASN A 95 13.28 9.54 -5.91
C ASN A 95 12.54 8.21 -5.70
N ASP A 96 12.95 7.44 -4.68
CA ASP A 96 12.33 6.17 -4.30
C ASP A 96 12.02 6.16 -2.81
N VAL A 97 10.77 5.85 -2.47
CA VAL A 97 10.32 5.73 -1.09
C VAL A 97 11.01 4.57 -0.36
N GLN A 98 11.44 3.51 -1.07
CA GLN A 98 12.17 2.41 -0.44
C GLN A 98 13.53 2.90 0.09
N GLU A 99 14.26 3.66 -0.72
CA GLU A 99 15.53 4.26 -0.33
C GLU A 99 15.36 5.25 0.81
N PHE A 100 14.36 6.13 0.72
CA PHE A 100 14.05 7.09 1.78
C PHE A 100 13.73 6.38 3.10
N TYR A 101 12.88 5.35 3.08
CA TYR A 101 12.51 4.67 4.32
C TYR A 101 13.63 3.81 4.88
N LYS A 102 14.49 3.25 4.02
CA LYS A 102 15.72 2.60 4.48
C LYS A 102 16.62 3.59 5.22
N PHE A 103 16.83 4.78 4.66
CA PHE A 103 17.59 5.85 5.31
C PHE A 103 17.00 6.23 6.68
N VAL A 104 15.68 6.44 6.75
CA VAL A 104 15.00 6.76 8.02
C VAL A 104 15.09 5.61 9.02
N SER A 105 14.96 4.37 8.56
CA SER A 105 15.08 3.16 9.39
C SER A 105 16.48 3.02 9.99
N GLU A 106 17.52 3.31 9.20
CA GLU A 106 18.90 3.29 9.67
C GLU A 106 19.15 4.33 10.77
N ASP A 107 18.51 5.50 10.70
CA ASP A 107 18.64 6.56 11.70
C ASP A 107 17.80 6.28 12.97
N THR A 108 16.52 5.99 12.79
CA THR A 108 15.54 5.82 13.89
C THR A 108 15.57 4.44 14.55
N LYS A 109 16.10 3.43 13.86
CA LYS A 109 16.00 2.00 14.21
C LYS A 109 14.58 1.44 14.19
N ASP A 110 13.63 2.15 13.58
CA ASP A 110 12.26 1.69 13.37
C ASP A 110 12.13 0.84 12.11
N GLU A 111 11.19 -0.11 12.12
CA GLU A 111 10.85 -0.93 10.95
C GLU A 111 10.21 -0.10 9.84
N ILE A 112 10.50 -0.44 8.58
CA ILE A 112 9.96 0.25 7.39
C ILE A 112 8.42 0.31 7.43
N ILE A 113 7.76 -0.76 7.88
CA ILE A 113 6.29 -0.79 8.01
C ILE A 113 5.74 0.20 9.06
N VAL A 114 6.52 0.48 10.12
CA VAL A 114 6.17 1.46 11.16
C VAL A 114 6.35 2.86 10.59
N ILE A 115 7.48 3.12 9.94
CA ILE A 115 7.79 4.38 9.26
C ILE A 115 6.71 4.73 8.22
N ASP A 116 6.31 3.75 7.40
CA ASP A 116 5.20 3.85 6.44
C ASP A 116 3.90 4.29 7.10
N TYR A 117 3.55 3.65 8.22
CA TYR A 117 2.34 3.98 8.95
C TYR A 117 2.39 5.39 9.54
N VAL A 118 3.52 5.80 10.12
CA VAL A 118 3.71 7.12 10.73
C VAL A 118 3.60 8.23 9.70
N PHE A 119 4.39 8.17 8.61
CA PHE A 119 4.34 9.20 7.58
C PHE A 119 2.99 9.26 6.89
N TRP A 120 2.38 8.11 6.60
CA TRP A 120 1.05 8.09 6.00
C TRP A 120 0.02 8.69 6.93
N ARG A 121 0.06 8.36 8.23
CA ARG A 121 -0.87 8.91 9.22
C ARG A 121 -0.70 10.41 9.36
N PHE A 122 0.53 10.89 9.42
CA PHE A 122 0.86 12.31 9.44
C PHE A 122 0.29 13.04 8.22
N ALA A 123 0.51 12.53 7.01
CA ALA A 123 0.00 13.13 5.77
C ALA A 123 -1.53 13.13 5.68
N ASN A 124 -2.21 12.16 6.30
CA ASN A 124 -3.68 12.09 6.31
C ASN A 124 -4.33 12.98 7.38
N LEU A 125 -3.61 13.28 8.46
CA LEU A 125 -4.12 14.12 9.56
C LEU A 125 -3.86 15.61 9.33
N ASN A 126 -2.82 15.94 8.56
CA ASN A 126 -2.37 17.31 8.37
C ASN A 126 -2.59 17.78 6.93
N LEU A 127 -3.40 18.83 6.77
CA LEU A 127 -3.39 19.59 5.52
C LEU A 127 -2.02 20.24 5.35
N ASN A 128 -1.56 20.37 4.10
CA ASN A 128 -0.25 20.97 3.76
C ASN A 128 0.91 20.36 4.57
N TYR A 129 0.91 19.03 4.71
CA TYR A 129 1.88 18.30 5.53
C TYR A 129 3.34 18.54 5.13
N ILE A 130 3.63 18.95 3.89
CA ILE A 130 4.99 19.34 3.47
C ILE A 130 5.43 20.64 4.17
N ASP A 131 4.61 21.69 4.13
CA ASP A 131 4.88 22.95 4.83
C ASP A 131 5.04 22.74 6.34
N ASN A 132 4.28 21.81 6.92
CA ASN A 132 4.43 21.45 8.33
C ASN A 132 5.76 20.76 8.62
N ILE A 133 6.23 19.87 7.74
CA ILE A 133 7.57 19.27 7.84
C ILE A 133 8.64 20.35 7.77
N GLU A 134 8.55 21.26 6.80
CA GLU A 134 9.49 22.36 6.64
C GLU A 134 9.56 23.22 7.90
N ARG A 135 8.41 23.59 8.47
CA ARG A 135 8.34 24.35 9.72
C ARG A 135 8.97 23.60 10.90
N ILE A 136 8.81 22.28 10.98
CA ILE A 136 9.43 21.50 12.06
C ILE A 136 10.96 21.54 11.92
N ILE A 137 11.48 21.32 10.71
CA ILE A 137 12.92 21.30 10.43
C ILE A 137 13.56 22.68 10.65
N LEU A 138 12.90 23.76 10.24
CA LEU A 138 13.44 25.11 10.41
C LEU A 138 13.47 25.58 11.88
N ASN A 139 12.74 24.91 12.78
CA ASN A 139 12.66 25.26 14.19
C ASN A 139 13.38 24.25 15.11
N SER A 140 14.05 23.24 14.56
CA SER A 140 14.85 22.23 15.27
C SER A 140 16.34 22.51 15.15
#